data_AF-A0A2H9LFU7-F1
#
_entry.id   AF-A0A2H9LFU7-F1
#
_cell.length_a   1.000
_cell.length_b   1.000
_cell.length_c   1.000
_cell.angle_alpha   90.00
_cell.angle_beta   90.00
_cell.angle_gamma   90.00
#
_symmetry.space_group_name_H-M   'P 1'
#
loop_
_entity.id
_entity.type
_entity.pdbx_description
1 polymer ?
#
loop_
_entity_poly.entity_id
_entity_poly.type
_entity_poly.pdbx_seq_one_letter_code
_entity_poly.pdbx_strand_id
1 'polypeptide(L)'
;MLAKKSEAKSANRFGTRYGRTLRIKLGKVEAQYRKKLACPYCHYKQVKRVALGIWKCRKCKAEFTASAYSIEKKKAKKQEISE
;
A
#
# COMPACT_ATOMS: atom_id res chain seq x y z
N MET A 1 9.87 28.38 -1.34
CA MET A 1 8.81 27.96 -0.39
C MET A 1 8.59 26.46 -0.51
N LEU A 2 8.79 25.70 0.57
CA LEU A 2 8.53 24.24 0.56
C LEU A 2 7.01 24.01 0.62
N ALA A 3 6.44 23.40 -0.43
CA ALA A 3 5.02 23.12 -0.49
C ALA A 3 4.58 22.21 0.68
N LYS A 4 3.58 22.65 1.45
CA LYS A 4 2.99 21.84 2.54
C LYS A 4 2.49 20.51 1.97
N LYS A 5 2.97 19.41 2.53
CA LYS A 5 2.61 18.05 2.12
C LYS A 5 1.15 17.78 2.49
N SER A 6 0.25 17.91 1.52
CA SER A 6 -1.18 17.63 1.73
C SER A 6 -1.40 16.16 2.11
N GLU A 7 -2.35 15.93 3.01
CA GLU A 7 -2.68 14.62 3.60
C GLU A 7 -3.01 13.53 2.57
N ALA A 8 -3.56 13.93 1.41
CA ALA A 8 -3.94 13.04 0.31
C ALA A 8 -2.76 12.57 -0.58
N LYS A 9 -1.55 13.15 -0.42
CA LYS A 9 -0.30 12.81 -1.14
C LYS A 9 -0.52 12.43 -2.62
N SER A 10 -0.54 11.13 -2.93
CA SER A 10 -0.63 10.59 -4.29
C SER A 10 -2.01 10.78 -4.94
N ALA A 11 -3.07 10.94 -4.14
CA ALA A 11 -4.41 11.22 -4.62
C ALA A 11 -4.61 12.69 -5.07
N ASN A 12 -3.58 13.54 -4.97
CA ASN A 12 -3.64 14.89 -5.55
C ASN A 12 -3.76 14.87 -7.08
N ARG A 13 -3.37 13.77 -7.75
CA ARG A 13 -3.55 13.59 -9.20
C ARG A 13 -5.00 13.75 -9.67
N PHE A 14 -5.96 13.60 -8.76
CA PHE A 14 -7.38 13.72 -9.08
C PHE A 14 -7.89 15.17 -9.09
N GLY A 15 -7.09 16.13 -8.64
CA GLY A 15 -7.51 17.54 -8.54
C GLY A 15 -8.65 17.69 -7.54
N THR A 16 -9.68 18.47 -7.91
CA THR A 16 -10.87 18.75 -7.09
C THR A 16 -11.88 17.60 -7.02
N ARG A 17 -11.74 16.57 -7.87
CA ARG A 17 -12.70 15.47 -8.01
C ARG A 17 -12.75 14.53 -6.80
N TYR A 18 -13.89 13.86 -6.61
CA TYR A 18 -14.15 12.78 -5.63
C TYR A 18 -14.16 13.20 -4.14
N GLY A 19 -13.99 14.49 -3.81
CA GLY A 19 -14.05 14.97 -2.43
C GLY A 19 -12.82 14.63 -1.58
N ARG A 20 -12.71 15.23 -0.37
CA ARG A 20 -11.52 15.08 0.50
C ARG A 20 -11.40 13.69 1.11
N THR A 21 -12.50 13.15 1.66
CA THR A 21 -12.49 11.92 2.46
C THR A 21 -12.07 10.70 1.65
N LEU A 22 -12.59 10.56 0.42
CA LEU A 22 -12.23 9.45 -0.47
C LEU A 22 -10.77 9.55 -0.90
N ARG A 23 -10.27 10.75 -1.24
CA ARG A 23 -8.86 10.96 -1.60
C ARG A 23 -7.91 10.61 -0.47
N ILE A 24 -8.23 10.94 0.78
CA ILE A 24 -7.41 10.54 1.93
C ILE A 24 -7.39 9.02 2.11
N LYS A 25 -8.55 8.36 2.04
CA LYS A 25 -8.64 6.89 2.13
C LYS A 25 -7.81 6.21 1.04
N LEU A 26 -7.95 6.67 -0.20
CA LEU A 26 -7.18 6.15 -1.33
C LEU A 26 -5.68 6.41 -1.17
N GLY A 27 -5.28 7.62 -0.77
CA GLY A 27 -3.89 7.97 -0.50
C GLY A 27 -3.24 7.08 0.57
N LYS A 28 -4.01 6.66 1.59
CA LYS A 28 -3.54 5.68 2.59
C LYS A 28 -3.29 4.31 1.98
N VAL A 29 -4.18 3.82 1.11
CA VAL A 29 -4.02 2.54 0.41
C VAL A 29 -2.84 2.60 -0.57
N GLU A 30 -2.74 3.66 -1.37
CA GLU A 30 -1.63 3.87 -2.30
C GLU A 30 -0.28 3.96 -1.58
N ALA A 31 -0.24 4.64 -0.44
CA ALA A 31 0.94 4.70 0.41
C ALA A 31 1.32 3.34 1.02
N GLN A 32 0.38 2.40 1.21
CA GLN A 32 0.70 1.08 1.73
C GLN A 32 1.48 0.25 0.70
N TYR A 33 0.95 0.09 -0.51
CA TYR A 33 1.59 -0.78 -1.50
C TYR A 33 2.78 -0.14 -2.23
N ARG A 34 2.89 1.20 -2.27
CA ARG A 34 4.07 1.89 -2.86
C ARG A 34 5.29 1.89 -1.93
N LYS A 35 5.15 1.50 -0.67
CA LYS A 35 6.29 1.37 0.25
C LYS A 35 7.25 0.28 -0.23
N LYS A 36 8.53 0.46 0.07
CA LYS A 36 9.54 -0.58 -0.09
C LYS A 36 9.35 -1.61 1.01
N LEU A 37 8.80 -2.76 0.67
CA LEU A 37 8.53 -3.87 1.59
C LEU A 37 9.67 -4.89 1.57
N ALA A 38 9.84 -5.61 2.68
CA ALA A 38 10.81 -6.68 2.80
C ALA A 38 10.37 -7.91 2.00
N CYS A 39 11.31 -8.53 1.30
CA CYS A 39 11.09 -9.78 0.58
C CYS A 39 11.04 -10.98 1.55
N PRO A 40 10.11 -11.93 1.41
CA PRO A 40 10.09 -13.14 2.24
C PRO A 40 11.29 -14.06 2.01
N TYR A 41 11.91 -14.02 0.83
CA TYR A 41 13.03 -14.90 0.47
C TYR A 41 14.39 -14.32 0.84
N CYS A 42 14.63 -13.04 0.52
CA CYS A 42 15.93 -12.41 0.69
C CYS A 42 15.97 -11.30 1.75
N HIS A 43 14.84 -10.98 2.39
CA HIS A 43 14.68 -9.96 3.44
C HIS A 43 15.05 -8.52 3.06
N TYR A 44 15.52 -8.27 1.83
CA TYR A 44 15.79 -6.92 1.33
C TYR A 44 14.50 -6.13 1.05
N LYS A 45 14.52 -4.84 1.39
CA LYS A 45 13.43 -3.88 1.19
C LYS A 45 13.39 -3.35 -0.26
N GLN A 46 13.21 -4.23 -1.23
CA GLN A 46 13.18 -3.88 -2.66
C GLN A 46 12.04 -4.57 -3.44
N VAL A 47 10.99 -5.00 -2.75
CA VAL A 47 9.81 -5.57 -3.40
C VAL A 47 8.96 -4.46 -4.03
N LYS A 48 8.46 -4.71 -5.24
CA LYS A 48 7.46 -3.88 -5.92
C LYS A 48 6.26 -4.73 -6.34
N ARG A 49 5.10 -4.10 -6.32
CA ARG A 49 3.86 -4.68 -6.84
C ARG A 49 3.87 -4.66 -8.36
N VAL A 50 3.55 -5.79 -9.00
CA VAL A 50 3.41 -5.89 -10.47
C VAL A 50 1.93 -5.85 -10.83
N ALA A 51 1.12 -6.71 -10.21
CA ALA A 51 -0.33 -6.76 -10.41
C ALA A 51 -1.07 -6.84 -9.07
N LEU A 52 -2.38 -7.02 -9.10
CA LEU A 52 -3.15 -7.40 -7.91
C LEU A 52 -2.63 -8.74 -7.39
N GLY A 53 -2.17 -8.78 -6.15
CA GLY A 53 -1.68 -10.01 -5.49
C GLY A 53 -0.33 -10.54 -5.98
N ILE A 54 0.21 -10.04 -7.11
CA ILE A 54 1.52 -10.45 -7.64
C ILE A 54 2.59 -9.40 -7.29
N TRP A 55 3.65 -9.88 -6.62
CA TRP A 55 4.76 -9.06 -6.15
C TRP A 55 6.09 -9.59 -6.69
N LYS A 56 6.99 -8.67 -7.04
CA LYS A 56 8.32 -8.99 -7.58
C LYS A 56 9.42 -8.32 -6.76
N CYS A 57 10.38 -9.11 -6.30
CA CYS A 57 11.58 -8.56 -5.69
C CYS A 57 12.61 -8.18 -6.76
N ARG A 58 13.15 -6.96 -6.69
CA ARG A 58 14.20 -6.54 -7.64
C ARG A 58 15.55 -7.21 -7.41
N LYS A 59 15.85 -7.61 -6.16
CA LYS A 59 17.14 -8.21 -5.81
C LYS A 59 17.23 -9.68 -6.20
N CYS A 60 16.33 -10.51 -5.68
CA CYS A 60 16.34 -11.96 -5.97
C CYS A 60 15.53 -12.34 -7.22
N LYS A 61 14.88 -11.38 -7.89
CA LYS A 61 14.01 -11.58 -9.08
C LYS A 61 12.81 -12.52 -8.86
N ALA A 62 12.62 -13.03 -7.65
CA ALA A 62 11.49 -13.88 -7.31
C ALA A 62 10.15 -13.12 -7.46
N GLU A 63 9.19 -13.81 -8.08
CA GLU A 63 7.79 -13.40 -8.18
C GLU A 63 6.96 -14.27 -7.24
N PHE A 64 6.11 -13.65 -6.43
CA PHE A 64 5.32 -14.36 -5.43
C PHE A 64 3.93 -13.76 -5.25
N THR A 65 3.04 -14.58 -4.72
CA THR A 65 1.65 -14.24 -4.45
C THR A 65 1.48 -13.78 -3.01
N ALA A 66 0.83 -12.63 -2.82
CA ALA A 66 0.44 -12.13 -1.50
C ALA A 66 -0.88 -11.35 -1.57
N SER A 67 -1.27 -10.65 -0.51
CA SER A 67 -2.47 -9.82 -0.53
C SER A 67 -2.34 -8.64 -1.50
N ALA A 68 -3.48 -8.09 -1.91
CA ALA A 68 -3.58 -7.05 -2.93
C ALA A 68 -2.82 -5.76 -2.57
N TYR A 69 -2.80 -5.39 -1.29
CA TYR A 69 -2.21 -4.12 -0.81
C TYR A 69 -1.10 -4.31 0.24
N SER A 70 -0.93 -5.51 0.78
CA SER A 70 0.11 -5.84 1.76
C SER A 70 0.73 -7.20 1.47
N ILE A 71 1.99 -7.37 1.82
CA ILE A 71 2.64 -8.69 1.80
C ILE A 71 2.27 -9.47 3.07
N GLU A 72 2.14 -8.76 4.19
CA GLU A 72 1.68 -9.32 5.45
C GLU A 72 0.19 -9.62 5.40
N LYS A 73 -0.19 -10.80 5.92
CA LYS A 73 -1.57 -11.15 6.21
C LYS A 73 -2.01 -10.34 7.43
N LYS A 74 -2.90 -9.37 7.25
CA LYS A 74 -3.60 -8.78 8.41
C LYS A 74 -4.54 -9.85 8.98
N LYS A 75 -4.33 -10.25 10.23
CA LYS A 75 -5.30 -11.07 10.95
C LYS A 75 -6.63 -10.31 10.99
N ALA A 76 -7.73 -10.98 10.67
CA ALA A 76 -9.06 -10.41 10.87
C ALA A 76 -9.23 -10.11 12.36
N LYS A 77 -9.55 -8.86 12.72
CA LYS A 77 -9.96 -8.54 14.08
C LYS A 77 -11.34 -9.16 14.27
N LYS A 78 -11.47 -10.13 15.19
CA LYS A 78 -12.77 -10.50 15.77
C LYS A 78 -13.31 -9.24 16.43
N GLN A 79 -14.45 -8.74 15.98
CA GLN A 79 -15.20 -7.73 16.71
C GLN A 79 -16.09 -8.51 17.67
N GLU A 80 -15.73 -8.51 18.94
CA GLU A 80 -16.65 -8.93 20.00
C GLU A 80 -17.72 -7.85 20.06
N ILE A 81 -18.93 -8.21 19.64
CA ILE A 81 -20.12 -7.42 19.87
C ILE A 81 -20.44 -7.68 21.34
N SER A 82 -20.06 -6.76 22.22
CA SER A 82 -20.64 -6.68 23.55
C SER A 82 -22.06 -6.12 23.39
N GLU A 83 -23.04 -6.91 23.80
CA GLU A 83 -24.46 -6.56 23.88
C GLU A 83 -24.71 -5.19 24.53
#